data_AF-A0AAU4CW28-F1
#
_entry.id   AF-A0AAU4CW28-F1
#
_cell.length_a   1.000
_cell.length_b   1.000
_cell.length_c   1.000
_cell.angle_alpha   90.00
_cell.angle_beta   90.00
_cell.angle_gamma   90.00
#
_symmetry.space_group_name_H-M   'P 1'
#
loop_
_entity.id
_entity.type
_entity.pdbx_description
1 polymer ?
#
loop_
_entity_poly.entity_id
_entity_poly.type
_entity_poly.pdbx_seq_one_letter_code
_entity_poly.pdbx_strand_id
1 'polypeptide(L)'
;MTEHDPTTLSALSALRERAEHGDHSAVDELIELAAELGDLNELRRLADAGNSDATDELIQLAAEQGDLAELRRLSDGGNATATDQLIELATEQDNLDELRRLADRGNATAAEQLAELTAG
;
A
#
# COMPACT_ATOMS: atom_id res chain seq x y z
N MET A 1 -5.42 -0.96 19.77
CA MET A 1 -5.62 -2.40 19.57
C MET A 1 -7.07 -2.58 19.20
N THR A 2 -7.35 -2.64 17.90
CA THR A 2 -8.69 -2.90 17.39
C THR A 2 -8.92 -4.39 17.55
N GLU A 3 -9.65 -4.79 18.59
CA GLU A 3 -10.21 -6.14 18.65
C GLU A 3 -11.29 -6.19 17.58
N HIS A 4 -10.99 -6.77 16.42
CA HIS A 4 -11.99 -6.98 15.38
C HIS A 4 -13.08 -7.90 15.92
N ASP A 5 -14.34 -7.48 15.77
CA ASP A 5 -15.50 -8.26 16.19
C ASP A 5 -15.46 -9.65 15.51
N PRO A 6 -15.72 -10.76 16.23
CA PRO A 6 -15.78 -12.09 15.64
C PRO A 6 -16.74 -12.19 14.44
N THR A 7 -17.75 -11.33 14.37
CA THR A 7 -18.66 -11.18 13.23
C THR A 7 -17.92 -10.72 11.97
N THR A 8 -16.99 -9.78 12.11
CA THR A 8 -16.16 -9.25 11.03
C THR A 8 -15.17 -10.30 10.50
N LEU A 9 -14.52 -11.05 11.40
CA LEU A 9 -13.63 -12.15 10.99
C LEU A 9 -14.39 -13.25 10.25
N SER A 10 -15.63 -13.54 10.67
CA SER A 10 -16.51 -14.47 9.98
C SER A 10 -16.94 -13.94 8.61
N ALA A 11 -17.20 -12.65 8.47
CA ALA A 11 -17.56 -12.02 7.20
C ALA A 11 -16.40 -12.10 6.18
N LEU A 12 -15.18 -11.72 6.59
CA LEU A 12 -13.98 -11.85 5.74
C LEU A 12 -13.77 -13.30 5.29
N SER A 13 -13.96 -14.26 6.18
CA SER A 13 -13.79 -15.69 5.85
C SER A 13 -14.81 -16.17 4.82
N ALA A 14 -16.08 -15.77 4.95
CA ALA A 14 -17.13 -16.12 4.00
C ALA A 14 -16.92 -15.45 2.62
N LEU A 15 -16.45 -14.21 2.61
CA LEU A 15 -16.10 -13.50 1.38
C LEU A 15 -14.91 -14.13 0.67
N ARG A 16 -13.85 -14.50 1.41
CA ARG A 16 -12.69 -15.25 0.87
C ARG A 16 -13.13 -16.55 0.20
N GLU A 17 -13.97 -17.35 0.87
CA GLU A 17 -14.44 -18.61 0.30
C GLU A 17 -15.19 -18.39 -1.02
N ARG A 18 -16.09 -17.40 -1.07
CA ARG A 18 -16.81 -17.07 -2.31
C ARG A 18 -15.86 -16.59 -3.42
N ALA A 19 -14.93 -15.69 -3.09
CA ALA A 19 -13.94 -15.17 -4.02
C ALA A 19 -13.05 -16.28 -4.61
N GLU A 20 -12.62 -17.24 -3.79
CA GLU A 20 -11.85 -18.41 -4.22
C GLU A 20 -12.63 -19.32 -5.18
N HIS A 21 -13.96 -19.30 -5.13
CA HIS A 21 -14.84 -19.99 -6.07
C HIS A 21 -15.20 -19.15 -7.31
N GLY A 22 -14.55 -18.00 -7.52
CA GLY A 22 -14.72 -17.14 -8.70
C GLY A 22 -15.87 -16.14 -8.59
N ASP A 23 -16.40 -15.90 -7.39
CA ASP A 23 -17.36 -14.82 -7.15
C ASP A 23 -16.64 -13.47 -7.16
N HIS A 24 -16.71 -12.77 -8.29
CA HIS A 24 -16.08 -11.46 -8.45
C HIS A 24 -16.68 -10.40 -7.52
N SER A 25 -17.99 -10.44 -7.24
CA SER A 25 -18.60 -9.49 -6.30
C SER A 25 -18.08 -9.70 -4.88
N ALA A 26 -17.79 -10.95 -4.50
CA ALA A 26 -17.14 -11.22 -3.23
C ALA A 26 -15.70 -10.69 -3.16
N VAL A 27 -14.99 -10.57 -4.28
CA VAL A 27 -13.67 -9.91 -4.32
C VAL A 27 -13.82 -8.42 -4.02
N ASP A 28 -14.78 -7.74 -4.66
CA ASP A 28 -15.03 -6.31 -4.45
C ASP A 28 -15.43 -6.03 -2.98
N GLU A 29 -16.37 -6.81 -2.44
CA GLU A 29 -16.79 -6.74 -1.03
C GLU A 29 -15.62 -7.00 -0.06
N LEU A 30 -14.69 -7.89 -0.42
CA LEU A 30 -13.54 -8.23 0.41
C LEU A 30 -12.50 -7.10 0.42
N ILE A 31 -12.31 -6.41 -0.70
CA ILE A 31 -11.43 -5.23 -0.80
C ILE A 31 -11.98 -4.10 0.06
N GLU A 32 -13.26 -3.75 -0.11
CA GLU A 32 -13.91 -2.68 0.66
C GLU A 32 -13.83 -2.94 2.16
N LEU A 33 -14.17 -4.16 2.58
CA LEU A 33 -14.12 -4.52 4.00
C LEU A 33 -12.68 -4.53 4.53
N ALA A 34 -11.70 -5.03 3.76
CA ALA A 34 -10.30 -5.01 4.18
C ALA A 34 -9.77 -3.58 4.34
N ALA A 35 -10.14 -2.67 3.44
CA ALA A 35 -9.79 -1.25 3.52
C ALA A 35 -10.41 -0.59 4.77
N GLU A 36 -11.72 -0.79 5.01
CA GLU A 36 -12.41 -0.24 6.19
C GLU A 36 -11.79 -0.70 7.51
N LEU A 37 -11.31 -1.95 7.55
CA LEU A 37 -10.70 -2.54 8.74
C LEU A 37 -9.21 -2.21 8.88
N GLY A 38 -8.58 -1.63 7.85
CA GLY A 38 -7.14 -1.44 7.80
C GLY A 38 -6.34 -2.74 7.65
N ASP A 39 -6.92 -3.80 7.09
CA ASP A 39 -6.27 -5.10 6.90
C ASP A 39 -5.32 -5.09 5.69
N LEU A 40 -4.13 -4.52 5.90
CA LEU A 40 -3.05 -4.49 4.91
C LEU A 40 -2.66 -5.89 4.42
N ASN A 41 -2.81 -6.94 5.24
CA ASN A 41 -2.42 -8.29 4.83
C ASN A 41 -3.39 -8.84 3.78
N GLU A 42 -4.69 -8.59 3.95
CA GLU A 42 -5.69 -9.03 2.98
C GLU A 42 -5.60 -8.25 1.67
N LEU A 43 -5.44 -6.92 1.76
CA LEU A 43 -5.21 -6.09 0.57
C LEU A 43 -3.94 -6.52 -0.17
N ARG A 44 -2.85 -6.82 0.56
CA ARG A 44 -1.61 -7.36 -0.04
C ARG A 44 -1.83 -8.70 -0.73
N ARG A 45 -2.56 -9.63 -0.10
CA ARG A 45 -2.87 -10.94 -0.70
C ARG A 45 -3.61 -10.79 -2.03
N LEU A 46 -4.58 -9.87 -2.10
CA LEU A 46 -5.37 -9.60 -3.29
C LEU A 46 -4.57 -8.86 -4.38
N ALA A 47 -3.75 -7.89 -3.99
CA ALA A 47 -2.84 -7.18 -4.88
C ALA A 47 -1.80 -8.14 -5.49
N ASP A 48 -1.21 -9.04 -4.69
CA ASP A 48 -0.26 -10.06 -5.15
C ASP A 48 -0.93 -11.10 -6.07
N ALA A 49 -2.27 -11.26 -5.99
CA ALA A 49 -3.05 -12.04 -6.94
C ALA A 49 -3.39 -11.28 -8.24
N GLY A 50 -2.92 -10.03 -8.38
CA GLY A 50 -3.08 -9.20 -9.57
C GLY A 50 -4.34 -8.34 -9.59
N ASN A 51 -5.04 -8.17 -8.47
CA ASN A 51 -6.19 -7.27 -8.40
C ASN A 51 -5.70 -5.80 -8.30
N SER A 52 -6.07 -4.97 -9.28
CA SER A 52 -5.66 -3.56 -9.34
C SER A 52 -6.28 -2.73 -8.23
N ASP A 53 -7.56 -2.94 -7.94
CA ASP A 53 -8.30 -2.12 -6.98
C ASP A 53 -7.77 -2.37 -5.57
N ALA A 54 -7.44 -3.63 -5.24
CA ALA A 54 -6.73 -3.97 -4.01
C ALA A 54 -5.33 -3.36 -3.94
N THR A 55 -4.65 -3.20 -5.08
CA THR A 55 -3.34 -2.54 -5.12
C THR A 55 -3.48 -1.04 -4.80
N ASP A 56 -4.49 -0.39 -5.35
CA ASP A 56 -4.75 1.03 -5.10
C ASP A 56 -5.11 1.29 -3.62
N GLU A 57 -6.00 0.47 -3.05
CA GLU A 57 -6.35 0.54 -1.63
C GLU A 57 -5.16 0.24 -0.72
N LEU A 58 -4.32 -0.72 -1.09
CA LEU A 58 -3.09 -1.04 -0.34
C LEU A 58 -2.11 0.13 -0.32
N ILE A 59 -1.94 0.84 -1.45
CA ILE A 59 -1.08 2.02 -1.55
C ILE A 59 -1.63 3.15 -0.69
N GLN A 60 -2.93 3.43 -0.80
CA GLN A 60 -3.58 4.50 -0.03
C GLN A 60 -3.43 4.22 1.47
N LEU A 61 -3.81 3.03 1.91
CA LEU A 61 -3.76 2.67 3.33
C LEU A 61 -2.31 2.63 3.85
N ALA A 62 -1.35 2.15 3.07
CA ALA A 62 0.06 2.18 3.45
C ALA A 62 0.57 3.63 3.62
N ALA A 63 0.19 4.56 2.74
CA ALA A 63 0.53 5.97 2.87
C ALA A 63 -0.10 6.59 4.12
N GLU A 64 -1.40 6.36 4.35
CA GLU A 64 -2.13 6.86 5.53
C GLU A 64 -1.54 6.34 6.85
N GLN A 65 -1.06 5.09 6.87
CA GLN A 65 -0.42 4.49 8.05
C GLN A 65 1.07 4.79 8.17
N GLY A 66 1.68 5.46 7.19
CA GLY A 66 3.11 5.71 7.15
C GLY A 66 3.96 4.45 6.92
N ASP A 67 3.40 3.40 6.32
CA ASP A 67 4.10 2.13 6.02
C ASP A 67 5.03 2.29 4.81
N LEU A 68 6.18 2.92 5.05
CA LEU A 68 7.26 3.06 4.08
C LEU A 68 7.74 1.71 3.53
N ALA A 69 7.69 0.63 4.34
CA ALA A 69 8.17 -0.67 3.90
C ALA A 69 7.28 -1.25 2.81
N GLU A 70 5.95 -1.08 2.93
CA GLU A 70 5.03 -1.53 1.91
C GLU A 70 5.05 -0.69 0.65
N LEU A 71 5.07 0.64 0.78
CA LEU A 71 5.22 1.54 -0.37
C LEU A 71 6.53 1.25 -1.12
N ARG A 72 7.62 1.01 -0.38
CA ARG A 72 8.90 0.56 -0.94
C ARG A 72 8.78 -0.76 -1.69
N ARG A 73 8.11 -1.77 -1.13
CA ARG A 73 7.93 -3.07 -1.79
C ARG A 73 7.19 -2.92 -3.13
N LEU A 74 6.11 -2.15 -3.16
CA LEU A 74 5.31 -1.92 -4.36
C LEU A 74 6.07 -1.07 -5.39
N SER A 75 6.79 -0.04 -4.95
CA SER A 75 7.68 0.78 -5.80
C SER A 75 8.80 -0.06 -6.43
N ASP A 76 9.46 -0.93 -5.65
CA ASP A 76 10.49 -1.84 -6.15
C ASP A 76 9.91 -2.88 -7.13
N GLY A 77 8.60 -3.18 -7.02
CA GLY A 77 7.82 -3.96 -7.98
C GLY A 77 7.43 -3.19 -9.26
N GLY A 78 7.78 -1.91 -9.36
CA GLY A 78 7.52 -1.05 -10.52
C GLY A 78 6.18 -0.32 -10.48
N ASN A 79 5.47 -0.29 -9.35
CA ASN A 79 4.25 0.50 -9.22
C ASN A 79 4.61 2.00 -9.09
N ALA A 80 4.20 2.80 -10.09
CA ALA A 80 4.50 4.22 -10.14
C ALA A 80 3.78 5.02 -9.05
N THR A 81 2.49 4.76 -8.81
CA THR A 81 1.71 5.41 -7.76
C THR A 81 2.32 5.18 -6.37
N ALA A 82 2.74 3.94 -6.08
CA ALA A 82 3.44 3.63 -4.84
C ALA A 82 4.79 4.36 -4.73
N THR A 83 5.48 4.56 -5.84
CA THR A 83 6.73 5.32 -5.88
C THR A 83 6.50 6.79 -5.55
N ASP A 84 5.43 7.39 -6.07
CA ASP A 84 5.08 8.77 -5.78
C ASP A 84 4.72 8.95 -4.30
N GLN A 85 3.88 8.07 -3.74
CA GLN A 85 3.55 8.09 -2.31
C GLN A 85 4.77 7.86 -1.41
N LEU A 86 5.69 6.99 -1.84
CA LEU A 86 6.93 6.73 -1.11
C LEU A 86 7.83 7.98 -1.05
N ILE A 87 7.90 8.75 -2.13
CA ILE A 87 8.66 10.01 -2.18
C ILE A 87 8.01 11.06 -1.31
N GLU A 88 6.69 11.24 -1.41
CA GLU A 88 5.93 12.18 -0.59
C GLU A 88 6.15 11.89 0.89
N LEU A 89 5.88 10.66 1.32
CA LEU A 89 6.03 10.26 2.72
C LEU A 89 7.49 10.34 3.20
N ALA A 90 8.47 9.95 2.37
CA ALA A 90 9.88 10.09 2.72
C ALA A 90 10.30 11.57 2.87
N THR A 91 9.72 12.47 2.06
CA THR A 91 9.96 13.91 2.15
C THR A 91 9.37 14.48 3.43
N GLU A 92 8.11 14.15 3.74
CA GLU A 92 7.43 14.59 4.97
C GLU A 92 8.14 14.13 6.25
N GLN A 93 8.80 12.97 6.19
CA GLN A 93 9.53 12.39 7.32
C GLN A 93 11.03 12.74 7.35
N ASP A 94 11.51 13.62 6.45
CA ASP A 94 12.93 13.92 6.28
C ASP A 94 13.80 12.65 6.11
N ASN A 95 13.26 11.60 5.48
CA ASN A 95 13.93 10.32 5.26
C ASN A 95 14.88 10.41 4.06
N LEU A 96 15.99 11.10 4.26
CA LEU A 96 17.01 11.34 3.23
C LEU A 96 17.60 10.05 2.67
N ASP A 97 17.69 8.99 3.48
CA ASP A 97 18.19 7.69 3.03
C ASP A 97 17.28 7.08 1.96
N GLU A 98 15.96 7.22 2.12
CA GLU A 98 15.00 6.71 1.14
C GLU A 98 14.98 7.53 -0.14
N LEU A 99 14.96 8.86 -0.02
CA LEU A 99 15.06 9.76 -1.17
C LEU A 99 16.35 9.50 -1.95
N ARG A 100 17.48 9.33 -1.25
CA ARG A 100 18.76 8.99 -1.86
C ARG A 100 18.73 7.64 -2.56
N ARG A 101 18.14 6.61 -1.96
CA ARG A 101 17.98 5.30 -2.58
C ARG A 101 17.24 5.39 -3.92
N LEU A 102 16.13 6.14 -3.96
CA LEU A 102 15.34 6.33 -5.17
C LEU A 102 16.09 7.19 -6.21
N ALA A 103 16.76 8.25 -5.78
CA ALA A 103 17.59 9.10 -6.64
C ALA A 103 18.75 8.33 -7.29
N ASP A 104 19.45 7.49 -6.52
CA ASP A 104 20.54 6.64 -7.00
C ASP A 104 20.04 5.59 -8.03
N ARG A 105 18.75 5.27 -8.01
CA ARG A 105 18.08 4.43 -9.01
C ARG A 105 17.54 5.23 -10.21
N GLY A 106 17.79 6.53 -10.26
CA GLY A 106 17.43 7.41 -11.36
C GLY A 106 16.06 8.08 -11.24
N ASN A 107 15.40 8.03 -10.07
CA ASN A 107 14.17 8.79 -9.87
C ASN A 107 14.48 10.28 -9.71
N ALA A 108 14.06 11.08 -10.70
CA ALA A 108 14.36 12.51 -10.74
C ALA A 108 13.66 13.30 -9.63
N THR A 109 12.40 12.98 -9.33
CA THR A 109 11.62 13.65 -8.27
C THR A 109 12.25 13.44 -6.90
N ALA A 110 12.69 12.20 -6.60
CA ALA A 110 13.40 11.92 -5.36
C ALA A 110 14.74 12.68 -5.26
N ALA A 111 15.46 12.80 -6.38
CA ALA A 111 16.73 13.56 -6.44
C ALA A 111 16.51 15.06 -6.19
N GLU A 112 15.42 15.63 -6.72
CA GLU A 112 15.01 17.01 -6.49
C GLU A 112 14.69 17.23 -5.00
N GLN A 113 13.81 16.42 -4.42
CA GLN A 113 13.44 16.52 -3.00
C GLN A 113 14.67 16.37 -2.07
N LEU A 114 15.56 15.43 -2.37
CA LEU A 114 16.81 15.26 -1.61
C LEU A 114 17.70 16.51 -1.66
N ALA A 115 17.80 17.16 -2.84
CA ALA A 115 18.60 18.37 -3.00
C ALA A 115 17.98 19.55 -2.24
N GLU A 116 16.66 19.69 -2.25
CA GLU A 116 15.95 20.75 -1.52
C GLU A 116 16.16 20.61 0.00
N LEU A 117 15.97 19.42 0.56
CA LEU A 117 16.12 19.17 1.99
C LEU A 117 17.56 19.29 2.50
N THR A 118 18.56 19.03 1.66
CA THR A 118 19.98 19.09 2.04
C THR A 118 20.63 20.46 1.82
N ALA A 119 19.94 21.37 1.12
CA ALA A 119 20.42 22.73 0.86
C ALA A 119 19.97 23.76 1.92
N GLY A 120 18.98 23.41 2.75
CA GLY A 120 18.50 24.22 3.88
C GLY A 120 19.34 24.07 5.14
#